data_AF-A0AA46PUD8-F1
#
_entry.id   AF-A0AA46PUD8-F1
#
_cell.length_a   1.000
_cell.length_b   1.000
_cell.length_c   1.000
_cell.angle_alpha   90.00
_cell.angle_beta   90.00
_cell.angle_gamma   90.00
#
_symmetry.space_group_name_H-M   'P 1'
#
loop_
_entity.id
_entity.type
_entity.pdbx_description
1 polymer ?
#
loop_
_entity_poly.entity_id
_entity_poly.type
_entity_poly.pdbx_seq_one_letter_code
_entity_poly.pdbx_strand_id
1 'polypeptide(L)'
;MKKLIYSIIFTSILFASFGFTSKADASTDLETLLKDKGYTSSDIALMNDETKERIANSDGEKADYTVTAKEYYNSLDGTRYEVTDENREEINKIMNEDIEKYAQETGISILRTNKADMNVNILSAGDSYEDAKLSVSAFVDKSSTNSIEHTYWAFLDFMWTESPTAQLTDHIGLAWTQEFKGLANSLDGYLSWAHILESNIVTGNINPSQELYGIKGKFLVPDSDFITGGISQQIVAPRKYDTDLGKFQAKYVHTLVPFTGAINIGPAAVNVPTEWLTQEFVLDFNIRVGE
;
A
#
# COMPACT_ATOMS: atom_id res chain seq x y z
N MET A 1 3.19 -65.26 7.26
CA MET A 1 2.10 -64.55 6.56
C MET A 1 1.47 -63.53 7.50
N LYS A 2 1.52 -62.23 7.13
CA LYS A 2 0.70 -61.08 7.59
C LYS A 2 0.65 -60.79 9.11
N LYS A 3 0.64 -59.55 9.60
CA LYS A 3 1.22 -58.25 9.26
C LYS A 3 1.06 -57.44 10.56
N LEU A 4 2.08 -56.65 10.90
CA LEU A 4 2.11 -55.64 11.97
C LEU A 4 0.97 -54.61 11.84
N ILE A 5 0.41 -54.14 12.96
CA ILE A 5 0.12 -52.71 13.19
C ILE A 5 0.42 -52.40 14.67
N TYR A 6 1.63 -51.90 14.94
CA TYR A 6 1.91 -51.07 16.10
C TYR A 6 1.78 -49.62 15.65
N SER A 7 0.91 -48.87 16.32
CA SER A 7 0.79 -47.42 16.12
C SER A 7 1.93 -46.76 16.92
N ILE A 8 2.95 -46.27 16.22
CA ILE A 8 4.04 -45.49 16.79
C ILE A 8 3.77 -44.03 16.47
N ILE A 9 3.63 -43.22 17.51
CA ILE A 9 3.67 -41.77 17.50
C ILE A 9 5.06 -41.36 16.99
N PHE A 10 5.12 -40.65 15.87
CA PHE A 10 6.34 -39.96 15.44
C PHE A 10 6.02 -38.49 15.22
N THR A 11 6.39 -37.70 16.24
CA THR A 11 6.65 -36.28 16.12
C THR A 11 7.86 -36.11 15.20
N SER A 12 7.69 -35.50 14.04
CA SER A 12 8.81 -35.09 13.19
C SER A 12 8.65 -33.62 12.84
N ILE A 13 9.38 -32.82 13.62
CA ILE A 13 9.90 -31.50 13.25
C ILE A 13 10.66 -31.67 11.93
N LEU A 14 10.27 -30.92 10.90
CA LEU A 14 11.11 -30.72 9.72
C LEU A 14 11.45 -29.22 9.66
N PHE A 15 12.64 -28.91 10.16
CA PHE A 15 13.39 -27.71 9.83
C PHE A 15 14.50 -28.15 8.88
N ALA A 16 14.52 -27.57 7.68
CA ALA A 16 15.61 -27.45 6.70
C ALA A 16 14.93 -27.23 5.34
N SER A 17 15.30 -26.28 4.48
CA SER A 17 16.50 -25.45 4.39
C SER A 17 16.28 -24.56 3.17
N PHE A 18 16.20 -23.23 3.31
CA PHE A 18 16.30 -22.33 2.16
C PHE A 18 17.75 -21.89 1.99
N GLY A 19 18.50 -22.75 1.31
CA GLY A 19 19.70 -22.32 0.59
C GLY A 19 19.26 -21.58 -0.67
N PHE A 20 19.84 -20.41 -0.90
CA PHE A 20 19.79 -19.71 -2.17
C PHE A 20 20.32 -20.61 -3.30
N THR A 21 19.44 -21.21 -4.10
CA THR A 21 19.62 -21.50 -5.53
C THR A 21 18.27 -21.86 -6.17
N SER A 22 17.98 -21.21 -7.30
CA SER A 22 16.84 -21.35 -8.25
C SER A 22 15.43 -21.00 -7.76
N LYS A 23 15.17 -19.70 -7.56
CA LYS A 23 13.83 -19.09 -7.48
C LYS A 23 13.38 -18.57 -8.87
N ALA A 24 13.63 -19.36 -9.93
CA ALA A 24 13.44 -18.93 -11.33
C ALA A 24 12.20 -19.55 -12.01
N ASP A 25 11.60 -20.63 -11.49
CA ASP A 25 10.39 -21.23 -12.11
C ASP A 25 9.08 -20.65 -11.54
N ALA A 26 8.95 -20.52 -10.22
CA ALA A 26 7.69 -20.04 -9.62
C ALA A 26 7.41 -18.55 -9.85
N SER A 27 8.43 -17.70 -9.92
CA SER A 27 8.25 -16.26 -10.20
C SER A 27 7.89 -15.99 -11.67
N THR A 28 8.47 -16.77 -12.59
CA THR A 28 8.21 -16.63 -14.03
C THR A 28 6.78 -17.06 -14.39
N ASP A 29 6.27 -18.11 -13.75
CA ASP A 29 4.87 -18.54 -13.88
C ASP A 29 3.91 -17.44 -13.40
N LEU A 30 4.26 -16.77 -12.31
CA LEU A 30 3.41 -15.78 -11.67
C LEU A 30 3.36 -14.46 -12.45
N GLU A 31 4.50 -13.98 -12.96
CA GLU A 31 4.51 -12.84 -13.89
C GLU A 31 3.74 -13.12 -15.17
N THR A 32 3.77 -14.36 -15.68
CA THR A 32 3.01 -14.74 -16.87
C THR A 32 1.51 -14.67 -16.62
N LEU A 33 1.05 -15.21 -15.47
CA LEU A 33 -0.35 -15.12 -15.06
C LEU A 33 -0.83 -13.67 -14.91
N LEU A 34 0.00 -12.79 -14.35
CA LEU A 34 -0.33 -11.36 -14.22
C LEU A 34 -0.40 -10.68 -15.60
N LYS A 35 0.51 -11.01 -16.53
CA LYS A 35 0.44 -10.49 -17.91
C LYS A 35 -0.83 -10.95 -18.62
N ASP A 36 -1.23 -12.21 -18.45
CA ASP A 36 -2.48 -12.75 -19.00
C ASP A 36 -3.72 -12.07 -18.42
N LYS A 37 -3.63 -11.53 -17.19
CA LYS A 37 -4.67 -10.73 -16.54
C LYS A 37 -4.68 -9.24 -16.94
N GLY A 38 -3.78 -8.82 -17.84
CA GLY A 38 -3.75 -7.46 -18.39
C GLY A 38 -2.75 -6.51 -17.73
N TYR A 39 -1.90 -6.98 -16.81
CA TYR A 39 -0.86 -6.13 -16.21
C TYR A 39 0.38 -6.04 -17.09
N THR A 40 0.95 -4.84 -17.15
CA THR A 40 2.22 -4.61 -17.84
C THR A 40 3.41 -5.04 -16.98
N SER A 41 4.57 -5.25 -17.59
CA SER A 41 5.79 -5.54 -16.82
C SER A 41 6.16 -4.42 -15.85
N SER A 42 5.82 -3.17 -16.17
CA SER A 42 5.91 -2.06 -15.21
C SER A 42 5.03 -2.38 -14.02
N ASP A 43 3.70 -2.46 -14.16
CA ASP A 43 2.74 -2.73 -13.08
C ASP A 43 3.20 -3.87 -12.15
N ILE A 44 3.68 -4.98 -12.74
CA ILE A 44 4.12 -6.17 -12.01
C ILE A 44 5.37 -5.93 -11.16
N ALA A 45 6.34 -5.14 -11.64
CA ALA A 45 7.58 -4.86 -10.90
C ALA A 45 7.31 -4.19 -9.54
N LEU A 46 6.09 -3.69 -9.36
CA LEU A 46 5.74 -2.73 -8.34
C LEU A 46 4.73 -3.28 -7.33
N MET A 47 4.20 -4.45 -7.65
CA MET A 47 3.45 -5.27 -6.72
C MET A 47 4.43 -5.98 -5.77
N ASN A 48 4.11 -5.97 -4.47
CA ASN A 48 4.78 -6.84 -3.52
C ASN A 48 4.38 -8.32 -3.81
N ASP A 49 5.16 -9.27 -3.28
CA ASP A 49 4.94 -10.70 -3.53
C ASP A 49 3.54 -11.17 -3.10
N GLU A 50 2.99 -10.64 -1.99
CA GLU A 50 1.65 -11.01 -1.52
C GLU A 50 0.54 -10.54 -2.48
N THR A 51 0.66 -9.32 -3.01
CA THR A 51 -0.26 -8.77 -4.02
C THR A 51 -0.17 -9.57 -5.32
N LYS A 52 1.05 -9.86 -5.77
CA LYS A 52 1.29 -10.69 -6.95
C LYS A 52 0.61 -12.04 -6.81
N GLU A 53 0.84 -12.74 -5.71
CA GLU A 53 0.22 -14.03 -5.41
C GLU A 53 -1.31 -13.93 -5.34
N ARG A 54 -1.84 -12.90 -4.69
CA ARG A 54 -3.29 -12.69 -4.54
C ARG A 54 -3.98 -12.45 -5.89
N ILE A 55 -3.42 -11.57 -6.72
CA ILE A 55 -3.96 -11.24 -8.04
C ILE A 55 -3.83 -12.45 -8.97
N ALA A 56 -2.66 -13.10 -9.00
CA ALA A 56 -2.42 -14.27 -9.86
C ALA A 56 -3.37 -15.43 -9.55
N ASN A 57 -3.72 -15.64 -8.27
CA ASN A 57 -4.65 -16.67 -7.83
C ASN A 57 -6.13 -16.25 -7.88
N SER A 58 -6.44 -15.00 -8.23
CA SER A 58 -7.82 -14.54 -8.37
C SER A 58 -8.43 -14.99 -9.70
N ASP A 59 -9.76 -15.01 -9.80
CA ASP A 59 -10.46 -15.22 -11.08
C ASP A 59 -10.62 -13.91 -11.88
N GLY A 60 -10.16 -12.77 -11.34
CA GLY A 60 -10.37 -11.44 -11.92
C GLY A 60 -9.34 -11.02 -12.96
N GLU A 61 -9.66 -9.92 -13.66
CA GLU A 61 -8.80 -9.26 -14.64
C GLU A 61 -8.59 -7.78 -14.27
N LYS A 62 -7.52 -7.17 -14.75
CA LYS A 62 -7.24 -5.73 -14.53
C LYS A 62 -8.38 -4.89 -15.11
N ALA A 63 -8.97 -4.00 -14.31
CA ALA A 63 -9.99 -3.07 -14.81
C ALA A 63 -9.38 -1.99 -15.73
N ASP A 64 -10.18 -1.40 -16.63
CA ASP A 64 -9.75 -0.25 -17.44
C ASP A 64 -9.64 1.00 -16.57
N TYR A 65 -8.41 1.38 -16.19
CA TYR A 65 -8.15 2.59 -15.42
C TYR A 65 -6.91 3.36 -15.86
N THR A 66 -6.92 4.66 -15.54
CA THR A 66 -5.76 5.55 -15.65
C THR A 66 -5.37 6.05 -14.28
N VAL A 67 -4.07 6.15 -13.99
CA VAL A 67 -3.52 6.64 -12.72
C VAL A 67 -2.76 7.95 -12.90
N THR A 68 -2.89 8.85 -11.92
CA THR A 68 -1.99 10.00 -11.72
C THR A 68 -1.49 9.98 -10.29
N ALA A 69 -0.18 10.10 -10.11
CA ALA A 69 0.45 10.14 -8.80
C ALA A 69 0.83 11.58 -8.43
N LYS A 70 0.81 11.90 -7.14
CA LYS A 70 1.29 13.16 -6.57
C LYS A 70 1.89 12.94 -5.19
N GLU A 71 2.90 13.72 -4.87
CA GLU A 71 3.57 13.72 -3.57
C GLU A 71 3.42 15.09 -2.92
N TYR A 72 3.19 15.10 -1.61
CA TYR A 72 3.11 16.33 -0.83
C TYR A 72 3.90 16.26 0.48
N TYR A 73 4.51 17.38 0.84
CA TYR A 73 5.02 17.63 2.18
C TYR A 73 4.15 18.68 2.88
N ASN A 74 3.70 18.39 4.11
CA ASN A 74 3.05 19.37 4.97
C ASN A 74 4.04 19.89 6.01
N SER A 75 4.39 21.17 5.95
CA SER A 75 5.33 21.80 6.89
C SER A 75 4.73 22.01 8.27
N LEU A 76 5.61 22.38 9.21
CA LEU A 76 5.27 22.71 10.59
C LEU A 76 4.22 23.83 10.70
N ASP A 77 4.25 24.79 9.78
CA ASP A 77 3.32 25.93 9.76
C ASP A 77 1.99 25.63 9.05
N GLY A 78 1.80 24.39 8.57
CA GLY A 78 0.61 23.94 7.86
C GLY A 78 0.62 24.25 6.35
N THR A 79 1.71 24.78 5.81
CA THR A 79 1.87 24.96 4.36
C THR A 79 2.05 23.60 3.69
N ARG A 80 1.30 23.39 2.59
CA ARG A 80 1.38 22.16 1.80
C ARG A 80 2.16 22.42 0.53
N TYR A 81 3.27 21.69 0.35
CA TYR A 81 4.14 21.75 -0.81
C TYR A 81 3.89 20.52 -1.69
N GLU A 82 3.58 20.73 -2.97
CA GLU A 82 3.65 19.65 -3.95
C GLU A 82 5.11 19.37 -4.25
N VAL A 83 5.50 18.11 -4.14
CA VAL A 83 6.89 17.73 -4.30
C VAL A 83 7.16 17.30 -5.73
N THR A 84 8.11 17.99 -6.36
CA THR A 84 8.61 17.68 -7.69
C THR A 84 10.13 17.57 -7.63
N ASP A 85 10.77 17.22 -8.74
CA ASP A 85 12.21 17.01 -8.76
C ASP A 85 12.98 18.31 -8.77
N GLU A 86 12.37 19.34 -9.32
CA GLU A 86 12.93 20.68 -9.38
C GLU A 86 12.96 21.35 -8.01
N ASN A 87 11.97 21.11 -7.14
CA ASN A 87 11.83 21.81 -5.86
C ASN A 87 12.29 20.97 -4.65
N ARG A 88 12.90 19.82 -4.93
CA ARG A 88 12.99 18.77 -3.94
C ARG A 88 13.99 18.97 -2.84
N GLU A 89 15.19 19.38 -3.24
CA GLU A 89 16.25 19.74 -2.31
C GLU A 89 15.84 20.91 -1.43
N GLU A 90 14.97 21.80 -1.92
CA GLU A 90 14.41 22.90 -1.15
C GLU A 90 13.41 22.38 -0.11
N ILE A 91 12.46 21.52 -0.50
CA ILE A 91 11.50 20.90 0.43
C ILE A 91 12.21 20.09 1.52
N ASN A 92 13.28 19.37 1.18
CA ASN A 92 14.10 18.67 2.17
C ASN A 92 14.76 19.60 3.19
N LYS A 93 15.18 20.80 2.78
CA LYS A 93 15.73 21.80 3.71
C LYS A 93 14.64 22.30 4.65
N ILE A 94 13.47 22.66 4.11
CA ILE A 94 12.31 23.07 4.91
C ILE A 94 11.97 21.99 5.94
N MET A 95 11.93 20.72 5.51
CA MET A 95 11.62 19.61 6.41
C MET A 95 12.62 19.43 7.54
N ASN A 96 13.93 19.57 7.26
CA ASN A 96 14.95 19.51 8.30
C ASN A 96 14.86 20.69 9.27
N GLU A 97 14.64 21.91 8.76
CA GLU A 97 14.45 23.11 9.59
C GLU A 97 13.21 22.98 10.50
N ASP A 98 12.13 22.43 9.97
CA ASP A 98 10.89 22.17 10.70
C ASP A 98 11.08 21.13 11.82
N ILE A 99 11.80 20.05 11.55
CA ILE A 99 12.17 19.03 12.54
C ILE A 99 13.03 19.65 13.66
N GLU A 100 14.05 20.43 13.30
CA GLU A 100 14.93 21.10 14.26
C GLU A 100 14.15 22.10 15.12
N LYS A 101 13.31 22.92 14.51
CA LYS A 101 12.46 23.90 15.19
C LYS A 101 11.50 23.20 16.15
N TYR A 102 10.82 22.14 15.72
CA TYR A 102 9.95 21.35 16.57
C TYR A 102 10.70 20.79 17.80
N ALA A 103 11.90 20.23 17.58
CA ALA A 103 12.71 19.67 18.65
C ALA A 103 13.15 20.74 19.68
N GLN A 104 13.46 21.96 19.21
CA GLN A 104 13.80 23.09 20.08
C GLN A 104 12.60 23.58 20.90
N GLU A 105 11.42 23.67 20.29
CA GLU A 105 10.21 24.20 20.93
C GLU A 105 9.59 23.21 21.93
N THR A 106 9.64 21.91 21.64
CA THR A 106 8.97 20.88 22.46
C THR A 106 9.90 20.11 23.38
N GLY A 107 11.21 20.13 23.11
CA GLY A 107 12.18 19.26 23.76
C GLY A 107 12.09 17.79 23.32
N ILE A 108 11.25 17.47 22.34
CA ILE A 108 11.09 16.13 21.77
C ILE A 108 12.01 16.02 20.55
N SER A 109 13.08 15.23 20.66
CA SER A 109 13.95 14.93 19.53
C SER A 109 13.33 13.81 18.68
N ILE A 110 13.09 14.11 17.40
CA ILE A 110 12.81 13.09 16.38
C ILE A 110 14.16 12.43 16.07
N LEU A 111 14.32 11.16 16.40
CA LEU A 111 15.63 10.48 16.40
C LEU A 111 16.18 10.28 14.97
N ARG A 112 17.35 10.89 14.71
CA ARG A 112 18.43 10.48 13.78
C ARG A 112 18.23 10.64 12.26
N THR A 113 18.35 11.87 11.78
CA THR A 113 18.82 12.18 10.43
C THR A 113 20.36 12.17 10.37
N ASN A 114 20.97 10.98 10.29
CA ASN A 114 22.32 10.92 9.70
C ASN A 114 22.14 11.17 8.21
N LYS A 115 22.33 12.42 7.78
CA LYS A 115 22.24 12.87 6.39
C LYS A 115 21.12 12.20 5.62
N ALA A 116 19.97 12.84 5.67
CA ALA A 116 18.97 12.70 4.65
C ALA A 116 19.58 12.86 3.24
N ASP A 117 20.02 11.76 2.64
CA ASP A 117 19.74 11.52 1.23
C ASP A 117 18.25 11.21 1.14
N MET A 118 17.42 12.19 1.52
CA MET A 118 15.99 12.17 1.27
C MET A 118 15.84 12.58 -0.19
N ASN A 119 16.37 11.77 -1.09
CA ASN A 119 16.09 11.85 -2.51
C ASN A 119 14.70 11.32 -2.73
N VAL A 120 13.76 12.12 -2.27
CA VAL A 120 12.46 12.35 -2.88
C VAL A 120 12.84 12.32 -4.43
N ASN A 121 12.19 11.56 -5.32
CA ASN A 121 12.51 11.56 -6.77
C ASN A 121 11.28 11.30 -7.66
N ILE A 122 11.45 11.59 -8.95
CA ILE A 122 10.45 11.85 -9.99
C ILE A 122 9.33 10.82 -10.06
N LEU A 123 8.09 11.31 -10.10
CA LEU A 123 6.91 10.56 -10.54
C LEU A 123 6.94 10.42 -12.06
N SER A 124 7.16 9.20 -12.56
CA SER A 124 6.98 8.85 -13.98
C SER A 124 5.83 7.85 -14.12
N ALA A 125 4.93 8.13 -15.06
CA ALA A 125 3.64 7.48 -15.26
C ALA A 125 3.68 5.94 -15.38
N GLY A 126 2.74 5.28 -14.70
CA GLY A 126 2.44 3.84 -14.75
C GLY A 126 2.44 3.17 -13.37
N ASP A 127 1.27 2.69 -12.93
CA ASP A 127 0.88 1.77 -11.85
C ASP A 127 1.79 1.49 -10.61
N SER A 128 2.66 2.42 -10.21
CA SER A 128 3.36 2.38 -8.91
C SER A 128 4.18 3.58 -8.45
N TYR A 129 4.78 3.40 -7.27
CA TYR A 129 5.94 4.09 -6.72
C TYR A 129 7.09 3.12 -6.37
N GLU A 130 8.35 3.54 -6.54
CA GLU A 130 9.54 2.99 -5.90
C GLU A 130 10.46 4.19 -5.57
N ASP A 131 10.49 4.64 -4.31
CA ASP A 131 11.67 5.29 -3.74
C ASP A 131 12.71 4.20 -3.47
N ALA A 132 13.96 4.56 -3.23
CA ALA A 132 14.92 3.59 -2.73
C ALA A 132 14.41 2.87 -1.46
N LYS A 133 13.42 3.44 -0.76
CA LYS A 133 12.92 3.01 0.55
C LYS A 133 11.42 2.75 0.66
N LEU A 134 10.52 3.47 -0.03
CA LEU A 134 9.06 3.25 0.06
C LEU A 134 8.46 3.05 -1.33
N SER A 135 7.49 2.15 -1.43
CA SER A 135 6.65 1.91 -2.59
C SER A 135 5.19 1.91 -2.13
N VAL A 136 4.30 2.46 -2.94
CA VAL A 136 2.85 2.55 -2.70
C VAL A 136 2.17 2.28 -4.02
N SER A 137 1.23 1.36 -4.03
CA SER A 137 0.51 0.97 -5.22
C SER A 137 -0.96 0.75 -4.89
N ALA A 138 -1.83 0.99 -5.86
CA ALA A 138 -3.24 0.71 -5.73
C ALA A 138 -3.77 0.15 -7.04
N PHE A 139 -4.66 -0.82 -6.90
CA PHE A 139 -5.15 -1.63 -8.03
C PHE A 139 -6.66 -1.82 -7.87
N VAL A 140 -7.35 -1.96 -8.99
CA VAL A 140 -8.74 -2.38 -9.02
C VAL A 140 -8.91 -3.47 -10.07
N ASP A 141 -9.41 -4.61 -9.60
CA ASP A 141 -9.53 -5.82 -10.40
C ASP A 141 -11.00 -6.15 -10.54
N LYS A 142 -11.47 -6.42 -11.76
CA LYS A 142 -12.83 -6.87 -12.00
C LYS A 142 -12.90 -8.35 -11.70
N SER A 143 -13.53 -8.73 -10.59
CA SER A 143 -13.61 -10.11 -10.14
C SER A 143 -14.76 -10.89 -10.75
N SER A 144 -15.91 -10.24 -10.98
CA SER A 144 -17.08 -10.91 -11.58
C SER A 144 -18.08 -9.92 -12.17
N THR A 145 -18.98 -10.44 -13.00
CA THR A 145 -20.10 -9.68 -13.56
C THR A 145 -21.35 -10.56 -13.56
N ASN A 146 -22.48 -9.98 -13.17
CA ASN A 146 -23.78 -10.63 -13.28
C ASN A 146 -24.79 -9.72 -14.02
N SER A 147 -26.08 -10.03 -13.95
CA SER A 147 -27.13 -9.25 -14.62
C SER A 147 -27.46 -7.91 -13.95
N ILE A 148 -26.95 -7.66 -12.74
CA ILE A 148 -27.32 -6.55 -11.87
C ILE A 148 -26.13 -5.64 -11.55
N GLU A 149 -24.94 -6.22 -11.35
CA GLU A 149 -23.73 -5.49 -10.93
C GLU A 149 -22.43 -6.12 -11.44
N HIS A 150 -21.40 -5.29 -11.46
CA HIS A 150 -20.00 -5.67 -11.55
C HIS A 150 -19.42 -5.73 -10.14
N THR A 151 -18.61 -6.74 -9.87
CA THR A 151 -17.83 -6.84 -8.62
C THR A 151 -16.37 -6.59 -8.93
N TYR A 152 -15.75 -5.75 -8.13
CA TYR A 152 -14.33 -5.44 -8.19
C TYR A 152 -13.65 -5.70 -6.85
N TRP A 153 -12.35 -5.88 -6.90
CA TRP A 153 -11.46 -5.95 -5.75
C TRP A 153 -10.56 -4.73 -5.78
N ALA A 154 -10.62 -3.90 -4.74
CA ALA A 154 -9.84 -2.67 -4.67
C ALA A 154 -8.75 -2.80 -3.62
N PHE A 155 -7.52 -2.47 -4.00
CA PHE A 155 -6.30 -2.67 -3.21
C PHE A 155 -5.56 -1.35 -3.02
N LEU A 156 -4.94 -1.21 -1.86
CA LEU A 156 -3.89 -0.23 -1.59
C LEU A 156 -2.80 -0.93 -0.79
N ASP A 157 -1.63 -1.05 -1.38
CA ASP A 157 -0.48 -1.72 -0.81
C ASP A 157 0.68 -0.73 -0.67
N PHE A 158 1.59 -1.07 0.24
CA PHE A 158 2.83 -0.35 0.44
C PHE A 158 3.96 -1.31 0.79
N MET A 159 5.19 -0.88 0.54
CA MET A 159 6.40 -1.61 0.88
C MET A 159 7.50 -0.64 1.28
N TRP A 160 8.08 -0.83 2.46
CA TRP A 160 9.36 -0.26 2.85
C TRP A 160 10.50 -1.27 2.60
N THR A 161 11.56 -0.83 1.94
CA THR A 161 12.81 -1.59 1.71
C THR A 161 13.94 -1.20 2.67
N GLU A 162 13.67 -0.26 3.58
CA GLU A 162 14.51 0.09 4.73
C GLU A 162 13.64 0.55 5.92
N SER A 163 14.16 0.48 7.14
CA SER A 163 13.50 1.07 8.32
C SER A 163 13.23 2.55 8.08
N PRO A 164 11.96 3.01 8.12
CA PRO A 164 11.68 4.44 8.13
C PRO A 164 12.27 5.08 9.38
N THR A 165 12.73 6.32 9.21
CA THR A 165 13.53 7.03 10.22
C THR A 165 12.76 7.35 11.50
N ALA A 166 11.43 7.26 11.49
CA ALA A 166 10.58 7.43 12.66
C ALA A 166 9.60 6.24 12.80
N GLN A 167 9.63 5.56 13.96
CA GLN A 167 8.66 4.53 14.34
C GLN A 167 7.37 5.21 14.83
N LEU A 168 6.54 5.61 13.88
CA LEU A 168 5.29 6.31 14.15
C LEU A 168 4.09 5.56 13.59
N THR A 169 2.90 6.14 13.77
CA THR A 169 1.68 5.56 13.22
C THR A 169 1.47 6.09 11.82
N ASP A 170 1.55 5.20 10.85
CA ASP A 170 1.23 5.53 9.47
C ASP A 170 -0.23 5.21 9.17
N HIS A 171 -0.75 5.89 8.15
CA HIS A 171 -2.14 5.80 7.77
C HIS A 171 -2.26 5.55 6.27
N ILE A 172 -3.23 4.72 5.93
CA ILE A 172 -3.54 4.37 4.55
C ILE A 172 -5.04 4.46 4.34
N GLY A 173 -5.46 4.82 3.14
CA GLY A 173 -6.87 4.84 2.79
C GLY A 173 -7.12 4.81 1.29
N LEU A 174 -8.24 4.22 0.94
CA LEU A 174 -8.75 4.14 -0.42
C LEU A 174 -10.18 4.66 -0.41
N ALA A 175 -10.46 5.65 -1.25
CA ALA A 175 -11.78 6.24 -1.41
C ALA A 175 -12.28 6.03 -2.84
N TRP A 176 -13.60 5.96 -3.01
CA TRP A 176 -14.24 5.80 -4.32
C TRP A 176 -15.49 6.66 -4.42
N THR A 177 -15.92 6.95 -5.65
CA THR A 177 -17.13 7.71 -5.91
C THR A 177 -18.41 6.87 -5.74
N GLN A 178 -19.56 7.54 -5.74
CA GLN A 178 -20.87 6.99 -5.41
C GLN A 178 -21.35 5.83 -6.31
N GLU A 179 -20.71 5.63 -7.45
CA GLU A 179 -20.95 4.53 -8.39
C GLU A 179 -20.59 3.18 -7.76
N PHE A 180 -19.70 3.18 -6.76
CA PHE A 180 -19.23 1.99 -6.06
C PHE A 180 -19.73 1.93 -4.61
N LYS A 181 -19.92 0.70 -4.14
CA LYS A 181 -20.25 0.40 -2.75
C LYS A 181 -19.38 -0.73 -2.22
N GLY A 182 -18.75 -0.53 -1.06
CA GLY A 182 -18.03 -1.59 -0.34
C GLY A 182 -18.95 -2.71 0.12
N LEU A 183 -18.59 -3.95 -0.23
CA LEU A 183 -19.26 -5.17 0.18
C LEU A 183 -18.89 -5.49 1.64
N ALA A 184 -19.90 -5.72 2.47
CA ALA A 184 -19.68 -6.09 3.86
C ALA A 184 -18.93 -7.42 3.98
N ASN A 185 -18.14 -7.57 5.05
CA ASN A 185 -17.34 -8.77 5.34
C ASN A 185 -16.29 -9.13 4.27
N SER A 186 -15.85 -8.14 3.50
CA SER A 186 -14.81 -8.31 2.48
C SER A 186 -13.57 -7.43 2.74
N LEU A 187 -13.55 -6.75 3.89
CA LEU A 187 -12.41 -5.97 4.35
C LEU A 187 -11.27 -6.89 4.72
N ASP A 188 -10.09 -6.59 4.22
CA ASP A 188 -8.85 -7.27 4.58
C ASP A 188 -7.72 -6.25 4.78
N GLY A 189 -6.79 -6.60 5.67
CA GLY A 189 -5.65 -5.77 5.98
C GLY A 189 -4.52 -6.59 6.56
N TYR A 190 -3.32 -6.42 6.02
CA TYR A 190 -2.15 -7.22 6.35
C TYR A 190 -0.93 -6.35 6.60
N LEU A 191 -0.01 -6.85 7.40
CA LEU A 191 1.28 -6.23 7.67
C LEU A 191 2.31 -7.33 7.91
N SER A 192 3.42 -7.29 7.20
CA SER A 192 4.54 -8.23 7.34
C SER A 192 5.84 -7.43 7.41
N TRP A 193 6.78 -7.83 8.27
CA TRP A 193 8.09 -7.18 8.36
C TRP A 193 9.19 -8.18 8.68
N ALA A 194 10.41 -7.86 8.29
CA ALA A 194 11.58 -8.72 8.50
C ALA A 194 12.80 -7.94 8.95
N HIS A 195 13.53 -8.50 9.91
CA HIS A 195 14.87 -8.08 10.27
C HIS A 195 15.87 -8.92 9.47
N ILE A 196 16.60 -8.32 8.52
CA ILE A 196 17.46 -9.02 7.56
C ILE A 196 18.53 -9.84 8.29
N LEU A 197 19.02 -9.36 9.43
CA LEU A 197 20.03 -10.04 10.23
C LEU A 197 19.49 -11.27 10.99
N GLU A 198 18.19 -11.36 11.22
CA GLU A 198 17.59 -12.42 12.04
C GLU A 198 16.89 -13.51 11.22
N SER A 199 16.73 -13.32 9.90
CA SER A 199 16.02 -14.25 9.01
C SER A 199 14.60 -14.62 9.48
N ASN A 200 13.99 -13.78 10.30
CA ASN A 200 12.64 -13.97 10.83
C ASN A 200 11.69 -13.00 10.14
N ILE A 201 10.63 -13.54 9.54
CA ILE A 201 9.48 -12.76 9.08
C ILE A 201 8.47 -12.74 10.22
N VAL A 202 8.06 -11.55 10.63
CA VAL A 202 7.00 -11.33 11.60
C VAL A 202 5.78 -10.84 10.85
N THR A 203 4.62 -11.43 11.16
CA THR A 203 3.35 -11.01 10.61
C THR A 203 2.53 -10.31 11.70
N GLY A 204 1.87 -9.22 11.29
CA GLY A 204 0.87 -8.50 12.04
C GLY A 204 -0.35 -8.26 11.15
N ASN A 205 -1.27 -7.42 11.63
CA ASN A 205 -2.46 -7.06 10.88
C ASN A 205 -2.68 -5.56 10.94
N ILE A 206 -3.10 -5.00 9.81
CA ILE A 206 -3.77 -3.70 9.79
C ILE A 206 -5.25 -3.99 10.03
N ASN A 207 -5.88 -3.31 10.97
CA ASN A 207 -7.32 -3.41 11.19
C ASN A 207 -8.01 -2.33 10.36
N PRO A 208 -8.44 -2.60 9.11
CA PRO A 208 -9.14 -1.61 8.32
C PRO A 208 -10.52 -1.34 8.90
N SER A 209 -11.02 -0.15 8.61
CA SER A 209 -12.40 0.25 8.85
C SER A 209 -13.02 0.74 7.55
N GLN A 210 -14.28 0.38 7.33
CA GLN A 210 -15.06 0.84 6.19
C GLN A 210 -15.81 2.12 6.55
N GLU A 211 -15.74 3.07 5.63
CA GLU A 211 -16.57 4.26 5.54
C GLU A 211 -17.59 4.08 4.38
N LEU A 212 -18.53 5.02 4.24
CA LEU A 212 -19.57 4.93 3.20
C LEU A 212 -18.97 4.80 1.77
N TYR A 213 -17.87 5.52 1.53
CA TYR A 213 -17.24 5.67 0.22
C TYR A 213 -15.74 5.35 0.25
N GLY A 214 -15.32 4.40 1.09
CA GLY A 214 -13.93 3.99 1.15
C GLY A 214 -13.55 3.17 2.37
N ILE A 215 -12.26 2.89 2.49
CA ILE A 215 -11.63 2.15 3.58
C ILE A 215 -10.40 2.89 4.08
N LYS A 216 -10.08 2.70 5.35
CA LYS A 216 -8.84 3.20 5.96
C LYS A 216 -8.23 2.20 6.92
N GLY A 217 -6.91 2.24 7.00
CA GLY A 217 -6.12 1.52 7.97
C GLY A 217 -5.16 2.46 8.69
N LYS A 218 -4.71 2.03 9.86
CA LYS A 218 -3.58 2.63 10.57
C LYS A 218 -2.74 1.52 11.17
N PHE A 219 -1.44 1.74 11.24
CA PHE A 219 -0.52 0.77 11.80
C PHE A 219 0.68 1.47 12.41
N LEU A 220 1.24 0.85 13.47
CA LEU A 220 2.52 1.28 14.00
C LEU A 220 3.59 0.74 13.06
N VAL A 221 4.45 1.62 12.59
CA VAL A 221 5.56 1.26 11.72
C VAL A 221 6.64 0.55 12.56
N PRO A 222 6.91 -0.74 12.32
CA PRO A 222 7.92 -1.48 13.07
C PRO A 222 9.34 -0.98 12.75
N ASP A 223 10.26 -1.15 13.69
CA ASP A 223 11.69 -1.07 13.38
C ASP A 223 12.04 -2.28 12.52
N SER A 224 12.19 -2.13 11.22
CA SER A 224 12.48 -3.29 10.37
C SER A 224 13.12 -2.87 9.06
N ASP A 225 14.11 -3.64 8.61
CA ASP A 225 14.78 -3.40 7.33
C ASP A 225 13.84 -3.58 6.13
N PHE A 226 12.73 -4.29 6.32
CA PHE A 226 11.71 -4.50 5.30
C PHE A 226 10.34 -4.53 5.95
N ILE A 227 9.38 -3.82 5.36
CA ILE A 227 7.98 -3.78 5.81
C ILE A 227 7.11 -3.85 4.57
N THR A 228 6.06 -4.64 4.58
CA THR A 228 5.03 -4.65 3.53
C THR A 228 3.67 -4.72 4.18
N GLY A 229 2.67 -4.10 3.57
CA GLY A 229 1.32 -4.14 4.08
C GLY A 229 0.34 -3.58 3.08
N GLY A 230 -0.93 -3.68 3.43
CA GLY A 230 -1.98 -3.18 2.56
C GLY A 230 -3.36 -3.33 3.17
N ILE A 231 -4.33 -2.71 2.50
CA ILE A 231 -5.76 -2.86 2.77
C ILE A 231 -6.50 -3.14 1.47
N SER A 232 -7.58 -3.91 1.57
CA SER A 232 -8.44 -4.19 0.42
C SER A 232 -9.90 -4.35 0.80
N GLN A 233 -10.78 -4.12 -0.18
CA GLN A 233 -12.22 -4.34 -0.05
C GLN A 233 -12.89 -4.59 -1.41
N GLN A 234 -13.96 -5.40 -1.41
CA GLN A 234 -14.73 -5.78 -2.58
C GLN A 234 -15.72 -4.66 -2.74
N ILE A 235 -15.81 -4.15 -3.95
CA ILE A 235 -16.74 -3.09 -4.26
C ILE A 235 -17.65 -3.57 -5.37
N VAL A 236 -18.89 -3.14 -5.32
CA VAL A 236 -19.87 -3.44 -6.36
C VAL A 236 -20.29 -2.16 -7.05
N ALA A 237 -20.41 -2.22 -8.37
CA ALA A 237 -20.96 -1.17 -9.21
C ALA A 237 -22.21 -1.68 -9.92
N PRO A 238 -23.40 -1.13 -9.64
CA PRO A 238 -24.62 -1.47 -10.36
C PRO A 238 -24.49 -1.19 -11.86
N ARG A 239 -25.04 -2.07 -12.70
CA ARG A 239 -24.95 -1.95 -14.17
C ARG A 239 -25.60 -0.71 -14.78
N LYS A 240 -26.39 0.02 -14.01
CA LYS A 240 -26.91 1.34 -14.43
C LYS A 240 -25.78 2.37 -14.62
N TYR A 241 -24.59 2.09 -14.08
CA TYR A 241 -23.39 2.90 -14.24
C TYR A 241 -22.47 2.35 -15.34
N ASP A 242 -22.88 1.35 -16.14
CA ASP A 242 -22.08 0.85 -17.27
C ASP A 242 -21.62 2.03 -18.13
N THR A 243 -20.33 2.08 -18.47
CA THR A 243 -19.64 3.16 -19.22
C THR A 243 -19.43 4.49 -18.48
N ASP A 244 -19.95 4.66 -17.27
CA ASP A 244 -19.64 5.84 -16.45
C ASP A 244 -18.19 5.82 -15.96
N LEU A 245 -17.66 7.02 -15.73
CA LEU A 245 -16.31 7.19 -15.16
C LEU A 245 -16.40 7.23 -13.64
N GLY A 246 -16.03 6.12 -13.02
CA GLY A 246 -15.80 6.03 -11.59
C GLY A 246 -14.45 6.65 -11.20
N LYS A 247 -14.33 7.22 -10.00
CA LYS A 247 -13.04 7.73 -9.50
C LYS A 247 -12.65 7.07 -8.19
N PHE A 248 -11.36 6.85 -8.06
CA PHE A 248 -10.72 6.36 -6.84
C PHE A 248 -9.60 7.30 -6.45
N GLN A 249 -9.34 7.39 -5.15
CA GLN A 249 -8.12 7.99 -4.64
C GLN A 249 -7.55 7.07 -3.57
N ALA A 250 -6.30 6.66 -3.75
CA ALA A 250 -5.54 5.99 -2.73
C ALA A 250 -4.57 6.97 -2.07
N LYS A 251 -4.35 6.82 -0.77
CA LYS A 251 -3.49 7.69 0.00
C LYS A 251 -2.69 6.92 1.03
N TYR A 252 -1.38 7.15 1.04
CA TYR A 252 -0.46 6.75 2.11
C TYR A 252 0.04 8.00 2.81
N VAL A 253 0.10 7.99 4.13
CA VAL A 253 0.64 9.08 4.93
C VAL A 253 1.67 8.54 5.90
N HIS A 254 2.92 8.97 5.71
CA HIS A 254 3.99 8.77 6.67
C HIS A 254 3.97 9.91 7.69
N THR A 255 3.78 9.56 8.95
CA THR A 255 3.72 10.54 10.04
C THR A 255 5.12 10.77 10.59
N LEU A 256 5.65 12.00 10.53
CA LEU A 256 6.97 12.33 11.11
C LEU A 256 6.86 12.82 12.57
N VAL A 257 5.69 13.35 12.94
CA VAL A 257 5.35 13.69 14.33
C VAL A 257 3.89 13.31 14.61
N PRO A 258 3.60 12.59 15.71
CA PRO A 258 2.26 12.07 15.95
C PRO A 258 1.27 13.20 16.25
N PHE A 259 0.47 13.55 15.25
CA PHE A 259 -0.71 14.39 15.41
C PHE A 259 -1.93 13.89 14.57
N THR A 260 -3.14 14.37 14.86
CA THR A 260 -4.50 13.98 14.38
C THR A 260 -5.22 14.89 13.31
N GLY A 261 -5.03 14.63 12.00
CA GLY A 261 -5.62 15.43 10.89
C GLY A 261 -6.72 14.70 10.09
N ALA A 262 -7.19 15.23 8.95
CA ALA A 262 -8.20 14.57 8.10
C ALA A 262 -8.09 14.90 6.59
N ILE A 263 -8.43 13.93 5.72
CA ILE A 263 -8.52 14.06 4.24
C ILE A 263 -9.99 14.08 3.77
N ASN A 264 -10.32 14.96 2.82
CA ASN A 264 -11.65 15.09 2.23
C ASN A 264 -11.59 15.05 0.69
N ILE A 265 -12.44 14.26 0.02
CA ILE A 265 -12.53 14.18 -1.44
C ILE A 265 -13.99 14.28 -1.90
N GLY A 266 -14.47 15.51 -2.12
CA GLY A 266 -15.88 15.72 -2.50
C GLY A 266 -16.85 15.17 -1.42
N PRO A 267 -17.92 14.45 -1.77
CA PRO A 267 -18.81 13.81 -0.79
C PRO A 267 -18.22 12.50 -0.20
N ALA A 268 -17.15 11.97 -0.77
CA ALA A 268 -16.42 10.81 -0.25
C ALA A 268 -15.35 11.30 0.72
N ALA A 269 -15.56 11.07 2.02
CA ALA A 269 -14.57 11.38 3.04
C ALA A 269 -14.13 10.07 3.69
N VAL A 270 -12.83 9.78 3.58
CA VAL A 270 -12.17 8.79 4.41
C VAL A 270 -11.20 9.54 5.29
N ASN A 271 -11.49 9.59 6.59
CA ASN A 271 -10.65 10.28 7.56
C ASN A 271 -9.31 9.55 7.73
N VAL A 272 -8.30 9.99 6.98
CA VAL A 272 -6.89 9.61 7.12
C VAL A 272 -6.14 10.86 7.62
N PRO A 273 -5.38 10.79 8.73
CA PRO A 273 -4.61 11.91 9.27
C PRO A 273 -3.62 12.52 8.27
N THR A 274 -3.63 13.85 8.14
CA THR A 274 -2.70 14.66 7.30
C THR A 274 -2.24 15.91 8.03
N GLU A 275 -1.83 15.75 9.28
CA GLU A 275 -1.32 16.88 10.06
C GLU A 275 -0.01 17.45 9.48
N TRP A 276 0.36 18.63 9.94
CA TRP A 276 1.71 19.20 9.84
C TRP A 276 2.80 18.14 10.16
N LEU A 277 3.93 18.25 9.46
CA LEU A 277 5.04 17.28 9.47
C LEU A 277 4.64 15.88 9.00
N THR A 278 4.07 15.81 7.81
CA THR A 278 3.74 14.54 7.15
C THR A 278 4.22 14.54 5.71
N GLN A 279 4.51 13.33 5.22
CA GLN A 279 4.69 13.06 3.80
C GLN A 279 3.46 12.31 3.31
N GLU A 280 2.87 12.81 2.22
CA GLU A 280 1.67 12.24 1.62
C GLU A 280 1.94 11.75 0.22
N PHE A 281 1.46 10.55 -0.07
CA PHE A 281 1.45 9.98 -1.42
C PHE A 281 0.00 9.79 -1.84
N VAL A 282 -0.37 10.37 -2.97
CA VAL A 282 -1.74 10.37 -3.48
C VAL A 282 -1.75 9.75 -4.87
N LEU A 283 -2.58 8.73 -5.05
CA LEU A 283 -2.81 8.11 -6.35
C LEU A 283 -4.28 8.35 -6.73
N ASP A 284 -4.50 9.11 -7.79
CA ASP A 284 -5.82 9.38 -8.36
C ASP A 284 -6.06 8.45 -9.54
N PHE A 285 -7.15 7.69 -9.52
CA PHE A 285 -7.52 6.79 -10.61
C PHE A 285 -8.89 7.11 -11.18
N ASN A 286 -9.03 6.97 -12.49
CA ASN A 286 -10.33 7.00 -13.16
C ASN A 286 -10.58 5.64 -13.80
N ILE A 287 -11.70 5.00 -13.45
CA ILE A 287 -12.09 3.65 -13.87
C ILE A 287 -13.31 3.73 -14.76
N ARG A 288 -13.30 3.00 -15.87
CA ARG A 288 -14.49 2.82 -16.70
C ARG A 288 -15.34 1.68 -16.15
N VAL A 289 -16.53 1.99 -15.67
CA VAL A 289 -17.40 0.97 -15.07
C VAL A 289 -17.88 -0.02 -16.14
N GLY A 290 -17.76 -1.30 -15.81
CA GLY A 290 -18.16 -2.42 -16.64
C GLY A 290 -17.13 -2.91 -17.66
N GLU A 291 -16.02 -2.20 -17.85
CA GLU A 291 -14.90 -2.59 -18.71
C GLU A 291 -13.77 -3.22 -17.89
#